data_AF-A0A8X6LYT8-F1
#
_entry.id   AF-A0A8X6LYT8-F1
#
_cell.length_a   1.000
_cell.length_b   1.000
_cell.length_c   1.000
_cell.angle_alpha   90.00
_cell.angle_beta   90.00
_cell.angle_gamma   90.00
#
_symmetry.space_group_name_H-M   'P 1'
#
loop_
_entity.id
_entity.type
_entity.pdbx_description
1 polymer ?
#
loop_
_entity_poly.entity_id
_entity_poly.type
_entity_poly.pdbx_seq_one_letter_code
_entity_poly.pdbx_strand_id
1 'polypeptide(L)'
;MMPFSGRCPPYETILTIEAKHCAIKKICTCCTRWACLDFLISTGTDTVPVEDKQLYGLGGAVAKNSIATIPTEKVTHLFTDRYFTGQQF
;
A
#
# COMPACT_ATOMS: atom_id res chain seq x y z
N MET A 1 -7.34 2.98 -6.47
CA MET A 1 -8.54 3.27 -5.65
C MET A 1 -9.68 2.37 -6.10
N MET A 2 -10.54 1.91 -5.19
CA MET A 2 -11.78 1.20 -5.51
C MET A 2 -12.97 2.11 -5.20
N PRO A 3 -13.86 2.41 -6.17
CA PRO A 3 -15.00 3.29 -5.94
C PRO A 3 -15.95 2.68 -4.91
N PHE A 4 -16.38 3.48 -3.94
CA PHE A 4 -17.30 3.02 -2.89
C PHE A 4 -18.14 4.18 -2.34
N SER A 5 -19.46 4.08 -2.41
CA SER A 5 -20.39 5.08 -1.87
C SER A 5 -21.11 4.50 -0.64
N GLY A 6 -20.57 4.72 0.54
CA GLY A 6 -21.16 4.28 1.81
C GLY A 6 -20.23 4.50 3.00
N ARG A 7 -20.73 4.25 4.22
CA ARG A 7 -19.87 4.13 5.40
C ARG A 7 -19.25 2.73 5.41
N CYS A 8 -17.94 2.63 5.51
CA CYS A 8 -17.24 1.35 5.58
C CYS A 8 -16.29 1.32 6.79
N PRO A 9 -16.78 1.29 8.04
CA PRO A 9 -15.90 1.04 9.19
C PRO A 9 -15.26 -0.36 9.05
N PRO A 10 -13.96 -0.55 9.32
CA PRO A 10 -12.96 0.37 9.88
C PRO A 10 -12.17 1.21 8.85
N TYR A 11 -12.51 1.14 7.56
CA TYR A 11 -11.76 1.77 6.48
C TYR A 11 -12.08 3.26 6.36
N GLU A 12 -11.05 4.11 6.45
CA GLU A 12 -11.20 5.49 6.03
C GLU A 12 -11.51 5.53 4.53
N THR A 13 -12.73 5.94 4.18
CA THR A 13 -13.04 6.35 2.81
C THR A 13 -12.24 7.61 2.52
N ILE A 14 -11.23 7.49 1.66
CA ILE A 14 -10.40 8.62 1.29
C ILE A 14 -11.16 9.42 0.23
N LEU A 15 -11.44 10.68 0.53
CA LEU A 15 -11.85 11.67 -0.45
C LEU A 15 -10.65 11.99 -1.34
N THR A 16 -10.71 11.53 -2.59
CA THR A 16 -9.68 11.87 -3.58
C THR A 16 -10.03 13.19 -4.26
N ILE A 17 -9.04 14.09 -4.32
CA ILE A 17 -9.16 15.43 -4.91
C ILE A 17 -9.60 15.34 -6.39
N GLU A 18 -9.18 14.30 -7.09
CA GLU A 18 -9.41 14.13 -8.53
C GLU A 18 -10.82 13.65 -8.89
N ALA A 19 -11.64 13.15 -7.94
CA ALA A 19 -12.91 12.54 -8.30
C ALA A 19 -14.14 13.00 -7.51
N LYS A 20 -14.05 13.66 -6.34
CA LYS A 20 -15.21 13.86 -5.43
C LYS A 20 -15.98 12.56 -5.10
N HIS A 21 -15.35 11.41 -5.23
CA HIS A 21 -15.93 10.12 -4.86
C HIS A 21 -15.23 9.59 -3.62
N CYS A 22 -16.01 9.05 -2.68
CA CYS A 22 -15.46 8.20 -1.62
C CYS A 22 -14.87 6.94 -2.26
N ALA A 23 -13.69 6.54 -1.82
CA ALA A 23 -13.04 5.35 -2.33
C ALA A 23 -12.21 4.67 -1.26
N ILE A 24 -12.10 3.35 -1.38
CA ILE A 24 -11.21 2.54 -0.55
C ILE A 24 -9.83 2.55 -1.20
N LYS A 25 -8.81 2.91 -0.41
CA LYS A 25 -7.42 2.90 -0.87
C LYS A 25 -6.88 1.48 -0.79
N LYS A 26 -6.42 0.98 -1.94
CA LYS A 26 -5.69 -0.29 -2.07
C LYS A 26 -4.29 0.00 -2.58
N ILE A 27 -3.33 -0.75 -2.08
CA ILE A 27 -1.93 -0.73 -2.50
C ILE A 27 -1.67 -2.10 -3.10
N CYS A 28 -1.11 -2.14 -4.31
CA CYS A 28 -0.95 -3.39 -5.06
C CYS A 28 0.52 -3.60 -5.41
N THR A 29 1.00 -4.82 -5.23
CA THR A 29 2.27 -5.29 -5.79
C THR A 29 1.97 -6.00 -7.09
N CYS A 30 2.55 -5.51 -8.18
CA CYS A 30 2.34 -6.08 -9.50
C CYS A 30 3.68 -6.52 -10.09
N CYS A 31 3.64 -7.60 -10.88
CA CYS A 31 4.77 -7.94 -11.74
C CYS A 31 4.77 -7.07 -13.00
N THR A 32 5.89 -7.05 -13.71
CA THR A 32 6.04 -6.31 -14.98
C THR A 32 5.11 -6.79 -16.10
N ARG A 33 4.49 -7.96 -15.94
CA ARG A 33 3.47 -8.52 -16.85
C ARG A 33 2.04 -8.19 -16.41
N TRP A 34 1.86 -7.17 -15.57
CA TRP A 34 0.54 -6.69 -15.11
C TRP A 34 -0.25 -7.69 -14.25
N ALA A 35 0.38 -8.76 -13.76
CA ALA A 35 -0.26 -9.63 -12.79
C ALA A 35 -0.17 -9.00 -11.39
N CYS A 36 -1.30 -8.89 -10.71
CA CYS A 36 -1.37 -8.52 -9.30
C CYS A 36 -0.88 -9.71 -8.47
N LEU A 37 0.26 -9.55 -7.80
CA LEU A 37 0.84 -10.59 -6.94
C LEU A 37 0.27 -10.51 -5.53
N ASP A 38 0.08 -9.30 -5.03
CA ASP A 38 -0.41 -9.05 -3.68
C ASP A 38 -1.12 -7.70 -3.60
N PHE A 39 -1.98 -7.54 -2.59
CA PHE A 39 -2.61 -6.26 -2.31
C PHE A 39 -2.88 -6.07 -0.81
N LEU A 40 -2.81 -4.81 -0.40
CA LEU A 40 -3.14 -4.37 0.95
C LEU A 40 -4.23 -3.30 0.90
N ILE A 41 -5.26 -3.45 1.73
CA ILE A 41 -6.32 -2.46 1.88
C ILE A 41 -5.92 -1.52 3.03
N SER A 42 -5.85 -0.23 2.75
CA SER A 42 -5.54 0.76 3.77
C SER A 42 -6.76 1.01 4.65
N THR A 43 -6.58 0.80 5.95
CA THR A 43 -7.57 1.06 7.01
C THR A 43 -7.37 2.42 7.67
N GLY A 44 -6.40 3.22 7.21
CA GLY A 44 -5.96 4.43 7.89
C GLY A 44 -4.92 4.09 8.96
N THR A 45 -5.29 4.20 10.23
CA THR A 45 -4.39 4.12 11.39
C THR A 45 -3.65 2.79 11.52
N ASP A 46 -4.35 1.67 11.31
CA ASP A 46 -3.87 0.30 11.58
C ASP A 46 -3.46 -0.44 10.29
N THR A 47 -3.07 0.30 9.25
CA THR A 47 -2.71 -0.27 7.94
C THR A 47 -1.44 -1.15 8.02
N VAL A 48 -0.54 -0.84 8.95
CA VAL A 48 0.76 -1.51 9.17
C VAL A 48 1.10 -1.52 10.66
N PRO A 49 1.95 -2.43 11.15
CA PRO A 49 2.45 -2.40 12.52
C PRO A 49 3.05 -1.04 12.90
N VAL A 50 2.81 -0.60 14.12
CA VAL A 50 3.26 0.72 14.60
C VAL A 50 4.79 0.84 14.57
N GLU A 51 5.49 -0.24 14.92
CA GLU A 51 6.94 -0.36 14.88
C GLU A 51 7.50 -0.12 13.47
N ASP A 52 6.93 -0.76 12.45
CA ASP A 52 7.34 -0.58 11.06
C ASP A 52 7.02 0.82 10.56
N LYS A 53 5.88 1.39 10.96
CA LYS A 53 5.50 2.77 10.62
C LYS A 53 6.49 3.79 11.19
N GLN A 54 7.03 3.55 12.38
CA GLN A 54 8.03 4.43 13.01
C GLN A 54 9.41 4.31 12.32
N LEU A 55 9.81 3.09 11.93
CA LEU A 55 11.11 2.83 11.32
C LEU A 55 11.17 3.26 9.85
N TYR A 56 10.15 2.95 9.06
CA TYR A 56 10.17 3.07 7.60
C TYR A 56 9.21 4.14 7.06
N GLY A 57 8.42 4.77 7.93
CA GLY A 57 7.26 5.56 7.52
C GLY A 57 6.14 4.67 6.94
N LEU A 58 4.96 5.24 6.70
CA LEU A 58 3.81 4.48 6.18
C LEU A 58 4.10 3.83 4.82
N GLY A 59 4.75 4.57 3.90
CA GLY A 59 5.08 4.07 2.57
C GLY A 59 6.08 2.91 2.61
N GLY A 60 7.16 3.06 3.39
CA GLY A 60 8.19 2.03 3.51
C GLY A 60 7.69 0.77 4.22
N ALA A 61 6.91 0.93 5.30
CA ALA A 61 6.30 -0.17 6.02
C ALA A 61 5.36 -1.00 5.13
N VAL A 62 4.55 -0.33 4.30
CA VAL A 62 3.69 -1.03 3.34
C VAL A 62 4.54 -1.80 2.34
N ALA A 63 5.55 -1.18 1.75
CA ALA A 63 6.41 -1.85 0.77
C ALA A 63 7.09 -3.09 1.37
N LYS A 64 7.63 -2.99 2.59
CA LYS A 64 8.21 -4.13 3.35
C LYS A 64 7.23 -5.28 3.47
N ASN A 65 5.99 -5.00 3.88
CA ASN A 65 4.96 -6.03 4.00
C ASN A 65 4.60 -6.63 2.63
N SER A 66 4.48 -5.81 1.60
CA SER A 66 4.05 -6.25 0.27
C SER A 66 5.13 -6.98 -0.53
N ILE A 67 6.39 -6.99 -0.09
CA ILE A 67 7.46 -7.79 -0.67
C ILE A 67 7.79 -9.05 0.15
N ALA A 68 7.19 -9.24 1.33
CA ALA A 68 7.44 -10.40 2.18
C ALA A 68 7.03 -11.72 1.48
N THR A 69 6.16 -11.65 0.48
CA THR A 69 5.70 -12.78 -0.34
C THR A 69 6.60 -13.05 -1.55
N ILE A 70 7.61 -12.19 -1.82
CA ILE A 70 8.51 -12.33 -2.97
C ILE A 70 9.72 -13.20 -2.58
N PRO A 71 10.03 -14.26 -3.35
CA PRO A 71 11.20 -15.10 -3.09
C PRO A 71 12.52 -14.30 -3.16
N THR A 72 13.36 -14.46 -2.14
CA THR A 72 14.67 -13.78 -2.02
C THR A 72 15.81 -14.53 -2.70
N GLU A 73 15.55 -15.73 -3.21
CA GLU A 73 16.52 -16.60 -3.88
C GLU A 73 17.13 -15.97 -5.14
N LYS A 74 16.43 -15.01 -5.76
CA LYS A 74 16.89 -14.28 -6.93
C LYS A 74 16.81 -12.78 -6.69
N VAL A 75 17.80 -12.06 -7.22
CA VAL A 75 17.80 -10.61 -7.23
C VAL A 75 16.54 -10.11 -7.95
N THR A 76 15.69 -9.42 -7.21
CA THR A 76 14.43 -8.85 -7.71
C THR A 76 14.49 -7.33 -7.56
N HIS A 77 14.20 -6.61 -8.64
CA HIS A 77 14.16 -5.15 -8.62
C HIS A 77 12.75 -4.67 -8.28
N LEU A 78 12.65 -3.82 -7.27
CA LEU A 78 11.40 -3.16 -6.88
C LEU A 78 11.37 -1.75 -7.46
N PHE A 79 10.27 -1.41 -8.13
CA PHE A 79 10.00 -0.08 -8.65
C PHE A 79 8.82 0.51 -7.88
N THR A 80 9.01 1.68 -7.28
CA THR A 80 7.99 2.31 -6.45
C THR A 80 7.84 3.80 -6.77
N ASP A 81 6.66 4.34 -6.45
CA ASP A 81 6.46 5.80 -6.40
C ASP A 81 7.21 6.38 -5.19
N ARG A 82 7.54 7.68 -5.25
CA ARG A 82 8.15 8.47 -4.18
C ARG A 82 7.40 8.35 -2.85
N TYR A 83 6.08 8.11 -2.88
CA TYR A 83 5.32 7.85 -1.65
C TYR A 83 5.87 6.67 -0.84
N PHE A 84 6.40 5.65 -1.51
CA PHE A 84 6.88 4.42 -0.90
C PHE A 84 8.39 4.40 -0.68
N THR A 85 9.13 5.49 -0.96
CA THR A 85 10.59 5.57 -0.77
C THR A 85 10.96 6.17 0.59
N GLY A 86 10.37 5.66 1.68
CA GLY A 86 10.62 6.13 3.06
C GLY A 86 12.11 6.23 3.42
N GLN A 87 12.43 6.98 4.48
CA GLN A 87 13.78 7.51 4.76
C GLN A 87 14.92 6.48 4.92
N GLN A 88 14.63 5.19 5.10
CA GLN A 88 15.61 4.10 5.12
C GLN A 88 14.94 2.84 4.53
N PHE A 89 15.52 2.25 3.50
CA PHE A 89 15.16 0.94 2.95
C PHE A 89 16.36 0.01 3.04
#